data_AF-A0A0D2QF34-F1
#
_entry.id   AF-A0A0D2QF34-F1
#
_cell.length_a   1.000
_cell.length_b   1.000
_cell.length_c   1.000
_cell.angle_alpha   90.00
_cell.angle_beta   90.00
_cell.angle_gamma   90.00
#
_symmetry.space_group_name_H-M   'P 1'
#
loop_
_entity.id
_entity.type
_entity.pdbx_description
1 polymer ?
#
loop_
_entity_poly.entity_id
_entity_poly.type
_entity_poly.pdbx_seq_one_letter_code
_entity_poly.pdbx_strand_id
1 'polypeptide(L)'
;MEVNQQARCRELAKSSSFYSTVYSEIEEVGWDHLVRAGGDLSFLIFRVLDKKGRVHVMEIQLDKAYPRVPPMDVPYIFNLKWSMNSRLKNLVQQFEKHLEKLQGFWSTLDEIDRSLQIVDSKQASRAIPSRQIHVGNDCFIILFIDINDPRSLPECRFMGLGNTVNSLRKTWKRNVDKWERDKAFLENLECLLNTQLPRLADEETNNHLDECGICYAQYLPIGDELGPRTGSATDYTCENNSCSKAFHSVCLVDWLRSITTTRQSFNVLFGNCPYCSEPIAVKINATKN
;
A
#
# COMPACT_ATOMS: atom_id res chain seq x y z
N MET A 1 -3.28 -6.49 52.43
CA MET A 1 -3.39 -7.55 51.42
C MET A 1 -4.69 -7.46 50.62
N GLU A 2 -5.84 -7.25 51.28
CA GLU A 2 -7.17 -7.10 50.64
C GLU A 2 -7.31 -5.91 49.68
N VAL A 3 -6.71 -4.75 50.00
CA VAL A 3 -6.72 -3.55 49.13
C VAL A 3 -6.10 -3.83 47.76
N ASN A 4 -5.08 -4.71 47.71
CA ASN A 4 -4.37 -5.06 46.48
C ASN A 4 -5.20 -6.05 45.62
N GLN A 5 -6.00 -6.90 46.27
CA GLN A 5 -6.89 -7.85 45.59
C GLN A 5 -8.13 -7.15 45.01
N GLN A 6 -8.67 -6.16 45.71
CA GLN A 6 -9.79 -5.35 45.22
C GLN A 6 -9.41 -4.45 44.03
N ALA A 7 -8.19 -3.90 44.03
CA ALA A 7 -7.65 -3.17 42.88
C ALA A 7 -7.52 -4.09 41.65
N ARG A 8 -6.93 -5.28 41.83
CA ARG A 8 -6.79 -6.30 40.77
C ARG A 8 -8.13 -6.75 40.19
N CYS A 9 -9.15 -6.97 41.02
CA CYS A 9 -10.50 -7.33 40.55
C CYS A 9 -11.14 -6.21 39.72
N ARG A 10 -10.95 -4.94 40.09
CA ARG A 10 -11.46 -3.79 39.31
C ARG A 10 -10.75 -3.65 37.98
N GLU A 11 -9.45 -3.92 37.90
CA GLU A 11 -8.69 -3.89 36.65
C GLU A 11 -9.11 -5.01 35.69
N LEU A 12 -9.33 -6.22 36.21
CA LEU A 12 -9.84 -7.35 35.43
C LEU A 12 -11.24 -7.07 34.88
N ALA A 13 -12.13 -6.49 35.69
CA ALA A 13 -13.48 -6.12 35.25
C ALA A 13 -13.46 -5.02 34.16
N LYS A 14 -12.62 -3.99 34.32
CA LYS A 14 -12.44 -2.93 33.31
C LYS A 14 -11.92 -3.49 31.99
N SER A 15 -10.91 -4.37 32.08
CA SER A 15 -10.35 -5.04 30.89
C SER A 15 -11.41 -5.89 30.20
N SER A 16 -12.18 -6.69 30.95
CA SER A 16 -13.28 -7.49 30.41
C SER A 16 -14.35 -6.64 29.72
N SER A 17 -14.72 -5.49 30.29
CA SER A 17 -15.69 -4.57 29.67
C SER A 17 -15.15 -3.91 28.40
N PHE A 18 -13.85 -3.62 28.34
CA PHE A 18 -13.20 -3.10 27.14
C PHE A 18 -13.28 -4.14 26.01
N TYR A 19 -12.83 -5.37 26.27
CA TYR A 19 -12.86 -6.45 25.28
C TYR A 19 -14.27 -6.72 24.75
N SER A 20 -15.26 -6.85 25.64
CA SER A 20 -16.64 -7.10 25.22
C SER A 20 -17.21 -5.98 24.35
N THR A 21 -16.87 -4.72 24.68
CA THR A 21 -17.31 -3.55 23.93
C THR A 21 -16.69 -3.53 22.54
N VAL A 22 -15.37 -3.71 22.44
CA VAL A 22 -14.66 -3.71 21.15
C VAL A 22 -15.13 -4.86 20.26
N TYR A 23 -15.32 -6.07 20.81
CA TYR A 23 -15.85 -7.19 20.05
C TYR A 23 -17.26 -6.93 19.50
N SER A 24 -18.16 -6.38 20.32
CA SER A 24 -19.50 -5.98 19.86
C SER A 24 -19.44 -4.91 18.78
N GLU A 25 -18.50 -3.97 18.86
CA GLU A 25 -18.35 -2.93 17.85
C GLU A 25 -17.74 -3.42 16.54
N ILE A 26 -16.84 -4.41 16.59
CA ILE A 26 -16.32 -5.10 15.40
C ILE A 26 -17.47 -5.83 14.71
N GLU A 27 -18.33 -6.53 15.46
CA GLU A 27 -19.51 -7.21 14.90
C GLU A 27 -20.48 -6.22 14.22
N GLU A 28 -20.67 -5.03 14.80
CA GLU A 28 -21.50 -3.97 14.21
C GLU A 28 -20.93 -3.34 12.94
N VAL A 29 -19.61 -3.32 12.81
CA VAL A 29 -18.88 -2.92 11.60
C VAL A 29 -18.96 -4.03 10.54
N GLY A 30 -18.83 -5.28 10.96
CA GLY A 30 -18.77 -6.47 10.12
C GLY A 30 -17.38 -7.12 10.15
N TRP A 31 -17.34 -8.42 10.43
CA TRP A 31 -16.10 -9.19 10.55
C TRP A 31 -15.34 -9.33 9.23
N ASP A 32 -16.03 -9.27 8.09
CA ASP A 32 -15.46 -9.28 6.75
C ASP A 32 -14.64 -8.02 6.43
N HIS A 33 -14.90 -6.93 7.15
CA HIS A 33 -14.13 -5.70 7.08
C HIS A 33 -12.89 -5.73 7.97
N LEU A 34 -12.81 -6.59 8.99
CA LEU A 34 -11.66 -6.67 9.86
C LEU A 34 -10.53 -7.47 9.20
N VAL A 35 -9.39 -6.81 8.96
CA VAL A 35 -8.19 -7.43 8.39
C VAL A 35 -7.33 -8.03 9.51
N ARG A 36 -7.14 -7.29 10.60
CA ARG A 36 -6.32 -7.72 11.74
C ARG A 36 -6.80 -7.08 13.03
N ALA A 37 -6.68 -7.81 14.13
CA ALA A 37 -6.77 -7.28 15.47
C ALA A 37 -5.56 -7.75 16.28
N GLY A 38 -4.95 -6.85 17.06
CA GLY A 38 -3.94 -7.23 18.04
C GLY A 38 -4.55 -8.12 19.13
N GLY A 39 -3.78 -9.02 19.71
CA GLY A 39 -4.29 -9.97 20.72
C GLY A 39 -4.91 -9.29 21.95
N ASP A 40 -4.49 -8.07 22.27
CA ASP A 40 -5.06 -7.25 23.35
C ASP A 40 -6.10 -6.22 22.87
N LEU A 41 -6.51 -6.28 21.60
CA LEU A 41 -7.41 -5.35 20.91
C LEU A 41 -7.01 -3.87 21.01
N SER A 42 -5.75 -3.57 21.37
CA SER A 42 -5.21 -2.20 21.34
C SER A 42 -4.97 -1.70 19.91
N PHE A 43 -5.05 -2.59 18.92
CA PHE A 43 -4.80 -2.30 17.53
C PHE A 43 -5.81 -3.04 16.65
N LEU A 44 -6.40 -2.33 15.69
CA LEU A 44 -7.33 -2.89 14.71
C LEU A 44 -6.98 -2.38 13.31
N ILE A 45 -7.16 -3.24 12.31
CA ILE A 45 -7.06 -2.88 10.89
C ILE A 45 -8.37 -3.21 10.22
N PHE A 46 -9.01 -2.21 9.63
CA PHE A 46 -10.20 -2.38 8.81
C PHE A 46 -9.90 -2.17 7.32
N ARG A 47 -10.53 -2.98 6.47
CA ARG A 47 -10.59 -2.81 5.02
C ARG A 47 -11.89 -2.09 4.66
N VAL A 48 -11.76 -1.01 3.92
CA VAL A 48 -12.87 -0.22 3.40
C VAL A 48 -12.76 -0.11 1.89
N LEU A 49 -13.84 -0.37 1.18
CA LEU A 49 -13.92 -0.18 -0.26
C LEU A 49 -14.52 1.18 -0.56
N ASP A 50 -13.92 1.92 -1.48
CA ASP A 50 -14.55 3.12 -2.00
C ASP A 50 -15.56 2.81 -3.12
N LYS A 51 -16.27 3.85 -3.59
CA LYS A 51 -17.30 3.72 -4.64
C LYS A 51 -16.76 3.21 -5.99
N LYS A 52 -15.44 3.20 -6.21
CA LYS A 52 -14.79 2.65 -7.41
C LYS A 52 -14.17 1.27 -7.16
N GLY A 53 -14.46 0.66 -6.01
CA GLY A 53 -13.94 -0.66 -5.64
C GLY A 53 -12.48 -0.65 -5.21
N ARG A 54 -11.88 0.52 -4.96
CA ARG A 54 -10.49 0.60 -4.49
C ARG A 54 -10.45 0.24 -3.01
N VAL A 55 -9.45 -0.57 -2.65
CA VAL A 55 -9.22 -1.01 -1.27
C VAL A 55 -8.44 0.05 -0.52
N HIS A 56 -8.97 0.47 0.62
CA HIS A 56 -8.36 1.36 1.59
C HIS A 56 -8.21 0.63 2.92
N VAL A 57 -7.09 0.83 3.59
CA VAL A 57 -6.78 0.19 4.88
C VAL A 57 -6.79 1.25 5.96
N MET A 58 -7.62 1.04 6.98
CA MET A 58 -7.74 1.88 8.16
C MET A 58 -7.12 1.17 9.37
N GLU A 59 -5.88 1.52 9.65
CA GLU A 59 -5.15 1.08 10.84
C GLU A 59 -5.47 2.04 11.99
N ILE A 60 -5.87 1.52 13.14
CA ILE A 60 -6.18 2.31 14.32
C ILE A 60 -5.62 1.70 15.58
N GLN A 61 -5.30 2.57 16.53
CA GLN A 61 -4.93 2.19 17.89
C GLN A 61 -6.02 2.62 18.88
N LEU A 62 -6.36 1.70 19.79
CA LEU A 62 -7.33 1.89 20.86
C LEU A 62 -6.60 1.94 22.21
N ASP A 63 -6.77 3.06 22.91
CA ASP A 63 -6.33 3.18 24.30
C ASP A 63 -7.27 2.42 25.25
N LYS A 64 -6.77 2.00 26.41
CA LYS A 64 -7.60 1.33 27.44
C LYS A 64 -8.73 2.22 27.99
N ALA A 65 -8.64 3.54 27.81
CA ALA A 65 -9.69 4.49 28.16
C ALA A 65 -10.75 4.64 27.06
N TYR A 66 -10.66 3.91 25.94
CA TYR A 66 -11.69 3.86 24.91
C TYR A 66 -13.08 3.54 25.50
N PRO A 67 -14.17 4.16 25.01
CA PRO A 67 -14.25 5.18 23.95
C PRO A 67 -14.08 6.63 24.44
N ARG A 68 -13.64 6.87 25.68
CA ARG A 68 -13.46 8.26 26.19
C ARG A 68 -12.37 9.00 25.43
N VAL A 69 -11.37 8.26 24.95
CA VAL A 69 -10.31 8.74 24.06
C VAL A 69 -10.62 8.19 22.65
N PRO A 70 -10.50 9.00 21.59
CA PRO A 70 -10.69 8.55 20.22
C PRO A 70 -9.62 7.54 19.77
N PRO A 71 -9.90 6.71 18.75
CA PRO A 71 -8.87 5.95 18.06
C PRO A 71 -7.79 6.85 17.45
N MET A 72 -6.53 6.41 17.52
CA MET A 72 -5.37 7.10 16.95
C MET A 72 -4.96 6.54 15.58
N ASP A 73 -4.05 7.23 14.89
CA ASP A 73 -3.41 6.83 13.62
C ASP A 73 -4.33 6.62 12.40
N VAL A 74 -5.48 7.30 12.40
CA VAL A 74 -6.44 7.19 11.30
C VAL A 74 -5.85 7.72 9.97
N PRO A 75 -5.88 6.94 8.87
CA PRO A 75 -5.26 7.32 7.60
C PRO A 75 -5.89 8.54 6.93
N TYR A 76 -5.11 9.17 6.03
CA TYR A 76 -5.50 10.32 5.19
C TYR A 76 -5.94 11.55 5.97
N ILE A 77 -5.67 11.58 7.29
CA ILE A 77 -5.80 12.70 8.23
C ILE A 77 -7.11 13.47 7.98
N PHE A 78 -8.21 12.98 8.55
CA PHE A 78 -9.48 13.70 8.54
C PHE A 78 -9.88 14.14 9.94
N ASN A 79 -10.73 15.16 10.01
CA ASN A 79 -11.25 15.67 11.27
C ASN A 79 -12.29 14.70 11.84
N LEU A 80 -11.82 13.70 12.58
CA LEU A 80 -12.65 12.72 13.27
C LEU A 80 -13.50 13.42 14.33
N LYS A 81 -14.83 13.35 14.19
CA LYS A 81 -15.75 13.76 15.24
C LYS A 81 -15.99 12.58 16.17
N TRP A 82 -15.50 12.70 17.40
CA TRP A 82 -15.57 11.65 18.41
C TRP A 82 -16.14 12.16 19.73
N SER A 83 -16.90 11.30 20.41
CA SER A 83 -17.46 11.52 21.74
C SER A 83 -17.44 10.21 22.52
N MET A 84 -17.67 10.25 23.84
CA MET A 84 -17.73 9.03 24.67
C MET A 84 -18.85 8.05 24.29
N ASN A 85 -19.80 8.47 23.45
CA ASN A 85 -20.88 7.62 22.93
C ASN A 85 -20.60 7.15 21.49
N SER A 86 -19.46 7.56 20.91
CA SER A 86 -19.05 7.13 19.57
C SER A 86 -18.49 5.72 19.62
N ARG A 87 -18.66 5.01 18.51
CA ARG A 87 -18.28 3.60 18.35
C ARG A 87 -17.50 3.42 17.05
N LEU A 88 -16.85 2.27 16.86
CA LEU A 88 -16.05 1.99 15.65
C LEU A 88 -16.83 2.19 14.35
N LYS A 89 -18.13 1.87 14.35
CA LYS A 89 -19.01 2.11 13.20
C LYS A 89 -19.10 3.60 12.81
N ASN A 90 -19.11 4.51 13.79
CA ASN A 90 -19.10 5.95 13.51
C ASN A 90 -17.77 6.40 12.91
N LEU A 91 -16.65 5.78 13.30
CA LEU A 91 -15.35 6.02 12.70
C LEU A 91 -15.33 5.55 11.23
N VAL A 92 -15.74 4.30 10.97
CA VAL A 92 -15.78 3.72 9.61
C VAL A 92 -16.65 4.58 8.69
N GLN A 93 -17.85 4.97 9.11
CA GLN A 93 -18.74 5.83 8.33
C GLN A 93 -18.14 7.21 8.02
N GLN A 94 -17.44 7.82 8.98
CA GLN A 94 -16.76 9.08 8.75
C GLN A 94 -15.57 8.93 7.79
N PHE A 95 -14.85 7.81 7.89
CA PHE A 95 -13.76 7.48 6.98
C PHE A 95 -14.30 7.27 5.56
N GLU A 96 -15.34 6.47 5.36
CA GLU A 96 -16.01 6.27 4.06
C GLU A 96 -16.42 7.62 3.43
N LYS A 97 -17.05 8.50 4.21
CA LYS A 97 -17.41 9.84 3.76
C LYS A 97 -16.19 10.71 3.40
N HIS A 98 -15.06 10.50 4.07
CA HIS A 98 -13.80 11.16 3.70
C HIS A 98 -13.25 10.58 2.39
N LEU A 99 -13.31 9.26 2.19
CA LEU A 99 -12.93 8.60 0.94
C LEU A 99 -13.74 9.14 -0.24
N GLU A 100 -15.02 9.49 -0.06
CA GLU A 100 -15.87 10.10 -1.09
C GLU A 100 -15.32 11.44 -1.61
N LYS A 101 -14.69 12.24 -0.74
CA LYS A 101 -14.11 13.54 -1.11
C LYS A 101 -12.82 13.37 -1.93
N LEU A 102 -12.06 12.32 -1.63
CA LEU A 102 -10.76 12.03 -2.27
C LEU A 102 -10.92 11.30 -3.62
N GLN A 103 -12.14 11.06 -4.07
CA GLN A 103 -12.42 10.32 -5.29
C GLN A 103 -11.82 10.96 -6.54
N GLY A 104 -11.87 12.30 -6.64
CA GLY A 104 -11.25 13.04 -7.73
C GLY A 104 -9.74 12.82 -7.74
N PHE A 105 -9.11 12.97 -6.57
CA PHE A 105 -7.67 12.84 -6.40
C PHE A 105 -7.15 11.46 -6.81
N TRP A 106 -7.72 10.39 -6.26
CA TRP A 106 -7.29 9.04 -6.66
C TRP A 106 -7.61 8.72 -8.11
N SER A 107 -8.69 9.27 -8.69
CA SER A 107 -8.98 9.07 -10.11
C SER A 107 -7.91 9.71 -11.00
N THR A 108 -7.41 10.89 -10.64
CA THR A 108 -6.27 11.53 -11.32
C THR A 108 -5.01 10.70 -11.15
N LEU A 109 -4.71 10.20 -9.94
CA LEU A 109 -3.55 9.33 -9.73
C LEU A 109 -3.64 8.05 -10.55
N ASP A 110 -4.80 7.40 -10.57
CA ASP A 110 -5.02 6.19 -11.37
C ASP A 110 -4.88 6.48 -12.88
N GLU A 111 -5.24 7.69 -13.35
CA GLU A 111 -5.03 8.13 -14.74
C GLU A 111 -3.55 8.32 -15.06
N ILE A 112 -2.81 9.01 -14.18
CA ILE A 112 -1.35 9.20 -14.30
C ILE A 112 -0.65 7.83 -14.31
N ASP A 113 -0.95 6.97 -13.34
CA ASP A 113 -0.29 5.69 -13.14
C ASP A 113 -0.56 4.72 -14.32
N ARG A 114 -1.70 4.86 -15.01
CA ARG A 114 -2.01 4.09 -16.23
C ARG A 114 -1.42 4.66 -17.51
N SER A 115 -1.23 5.97 -17.59
CA SER A 115 -0.87 6.65 -18.84
C SER A 115 0.62 6.99 -18.96
N LEU A 116 1.34 7.01 -17.83
CA LEU A 116 2.72 7.49 -17.75
C LEU A 116 3.64 6.44 -17.13
N GLN A 117 4.89 6.42 -17.57
CA GLN A 117 5.92 5.58 -16.98
C GLN A 117 6.43 6.15 -15.66
N ILE A 118 5.93 5.63 -14.53
CA ILE A 118 6.34 6.02 -13.18
C ILE A 118 7.70 5.40 -12.84
N VAL A 119 8.64 6.21 -12.35
CA VAL A 119 10.03 5.80 -12.07
C VAL A 119 10.14 4.83 -10.88
N ASP A 120 9.28 5.01 -9.87
CA ASP A 120 9.28 4.21 -8.64
C ASP A 120 7.86 3.71 -8.35
N SER A 121 7.66 2.39 -8.47
CA SER A 121 6.37 1.75 -8.17
C SER A 121 5.96 1.91 -6.70
N LYS A 122 6.91 2.17 -5.78
CA LYS A 122 6.58 2.47 -4.37
C LYS A 122 5.91 3.84 -4.22
N GLN A 123 6.10 4.76 -5.17
CA GLN A 123 5.39 6.05 -5.21
C GLN A 123 3.94 5.91 -5.71
N ALA A 124 3.52 4.77 -6.26
CA ALA A 124 2.14 4.53 -6.69
C ALA A 124 1.15 4.36 -5.52
N SER A 125 1.62 4.46 -4.27
CA SER A 125 0.73 4.51 -3.11
C SER A 125 -0.25 5.68 -3.22
N ARG A 126 -1.51 5.40 -2.88
CA ARG A 126 -2.61 6.38 -2.84
C ARG A 126 -2.48 7.39 -1.70
N ALA A 127 -1.56 7.16 -0.78
CA ALA A 127 -1.21 8.09 0.29
C ALA A 127 -0.20 9.16 -0.15
N ILE A 128 0.53 8.94 -1.25
CA ILE A 128 1.59 9.83 -1.71
C ILE A 128 1.03 10.73 -2.82
N PRO A 129 0.95 12.05 -2.63
CA PRO A 129 0.38 13.00 -3.60
C PRO A 129 1.39 13.42 -4.67
N SER A 130 2.41 12.61 -4.93
CA SER A 130 3.41 12.91 -5.95
C SER A 130 3.70 11.71 -6.84
N ARG A 131 4.10 12.00 -8.08
CA ARG A 131 4.49 11.02 -9.08
C ARG A 131 5.73 11.47 -9.81
N GLN A 132 6.75 10.63 -9.79
CA GLN A 132 7.96 10.85 -10.56
C GLN A 132 7.86 10.15 -11.92
N ILE A 133 7.98 10.90 -13.00
CA ILE A 133 7.86 10.41 -14.38
C ILE A 133 9.13 10.62 -15.18
N HIS A 134 9.37 9.73 -16.14
CA HIS A 134 10.41 9.90 -17.16
C HIS A 134 9.95 10.87 -18.24
N VAL A 135 10.84 11.77 -18.68
CA VAL A 135 10.61 12.69 -19.80
C VAL A 135 11.48 12.36 -21.02
N GLY A 136 12.56 11.59 -20.81
CA GLY A 136 13.59 11.30 -21.81
C GLY A 136 14.89 12.06 -21.54
N ASN A 137 15.99 11.70 -22.23
CA ASN A 137 17.33 12.30 -22.07
C ASN A 137 17.81 12.33 -20.61
N ASP A 138 17.61 11.24 -19.87
CA ASP A 138 17.95 11.10 -18.44
C ASP A 138 17.35 12.20 -17.55
N CYS A 139 16.23 12.78 -17.98
CA CYS A 139 15.48 13.78 -17.23
C CYS A 139 14.19 13.20 -16.65
N PHE A 140 13.87 13.66 -15.44
CA PHE A 140 12.71 13.25 -14.66
C PHE A 140 11.95 14.49 -14.18
N ILE A 141 10.65 14.32 -14.00
CA ILE A 141 9.80 15.32 -13.34
C ILE A 141 9.11 14.67 -12.17
N ILE A 142 9.19 15.30 -11.00
CA ILE A 142 8.28 15.02 -9.89
C ILE A 142 7.11 15.96 -10.02
N LEU A 143 5.92 15.40 -10.19
CA LEU A 143 4.64 16.11 -10.17
C LEU A 143 4.07 16.03 -8.75
N PHE A 144 3.60 17.15 -8.21
CA PHE A 144 2.87 17.24 -6.96
C PHE A 144 1.41 17.54 -7.28
N ILE A 145 0.53 16.60 -6.98
CA ILE A 145 -0.89 16.65 -7.29
C ILE A 145 -1.63 17.21 -6.08
N ASP A 146 -2.37 18.30 -6.28
CA ASP A 146 -3.19 18.87 -5.23
C ASP A 146 -4.33 17.91 -4.84
N ILE A 147 -4.50 17.66 -3.55
CA ILE A 147 -5.49 16.70 -3.04
C ILE A 147 -6.93 17.25 -3.21
N ASN A 148 -7.10 18.56 -3.09
CA ASN A 148 -8.39 19.24 -3.14
C ASN A 148 -8.76 19.69 -4.56
N ASP A 149 -7.77 20.01 -5.40
CA ASP A 149 -7.95 20.34 -6.81
C ASP A 149 -7.00 19.52 -7.72
N PRO A 150 -7.21 18.19 -7.83
CA PRO A 150 -6.27 17.28 -8.49
C PRO A 150 -6.20 17.43 -10.01
N ARG A 151 -7.03 18.29 -10.61
CA ARG A 151 -7.03 18.60 -12.05
C ARG A 151 -6.40 19.96 -12.36
N SER A 152 -5.99 20.70 -11.33
CA SER A 152 -5.20 21.92 -11.50
C SER A 152 -3.82 21.62 -12.07
N LEU A 153 -3.14 22.66 -12.57
CA LEU A 153 -1.76 22.57 -13.04
C LEU A 153 -0.88 22.11 -11.86
N PRO A 154 -0.22 20.93 -11.95
CA PRO A 154 0.57 20.42 -10.84
C PRO A 154 1.81 21.28 -10.62
N GLU A 155 2.19 21.45 -9.35
CA GLU A 155 3.54 21.88 -9.04
C GLU A 155 4.53 20.82 -9.51
N CYS A 156 5.70 21.22 -10.01
CA CYS A 156 6.64 20.27 -10.57
C CYS A 156 8.10 20.61 -10.25
N ARG A 157 8.91 19.56 -10.09
CA ARG A 157 10.36 19.64 -9.93
C ARG A 157 11.06 18.82 -11.03
N PHE A 158 11.83 19.51 -11.85
CA PHE A 158 12.66 18.93 -12.90
C PHE A 158 14.01 18.46 -12.34
N MET A 159 14.47 17.29 -12.77
CA MET A 159 15.75 16.67 -12.39
C MET A 159 16.43 16.11 -13.65
N GLY A 160 17.76 16.25 -13.74
CA GLY A 160 18.54 15.81 -14.91
C GLY A 160 19.66 16.78 -15.26
N LEU A 161 20.23 16.63 -16.47
CA LEU A 161 21.29 17.50 -16.99
C LEU A 161 20.83 18.96 -17.07
N GLY A 162 21.66 19.89 -16.55
CA GLY A 162 21.27 21.28 -16.33
C GLY A 162 20.77 22.02 -17.57
N ASN A 163 21.41 21.83 -18.73
CA ASN A 163 20.98 22.48 -19.98
C ASN A 163 19.61 21.97 -20.45
N THR A 164 19.39 20.65 -20.41
CA THR A 164 18.12 20.01 -20.76
C THR A 164 17.00 20.45 -19.82
N VAL A 165 17.25 20.41 -18.51
CA VAL A 165 16.30 20.86 -17.47
C VAL A 165 15.93 22.33 -17.62
N ASN A 166 16.90 23.20 -17.93
CA ASN A 166 16.64 24.61 -18.16
C ASN A 166 15.75 24.84 -19.39
N SER A 167 15.96 24.07 -20.45
CA SER A 167 15.09 24.10 -21.64
C SER A 167 13.67 23.67 -21.29
N LEU A 168 13.51 22.52 -20.63
CA LEU A 168 12.20 22.01 -20.21
C LEU A 168 11.45 23.00 -19.31
N ARG A 169 12.15 23.62 -18.35
CA ARG A 169 11.55 24.62 -17.46
C ARG A 169 11.09 25.87 -18.22
N LYS A 170 11.85 26.33 -19.21
CA LYS A 170 11.45 27.46 -20.08
C LYS A 170 10.23 27.10 -20.91
N THR A 171 10.20 25.91 -21.51
CA THR A 171 9.07 25.43 -22.31
C THR A 171 7.82 25.30 -21.47
N TRP A 172 7.90 24.66 -20.30
CA TRP A 172 6.80 24.55 -19.34
C TRP A 172 6.23 25.92 -19.00
N LYS A 173 7.09 26.87 -18.58
CA LYS A 173 6.68 28.24 -18.21
C LYS A 173 5.98 28.99 -19.33
N ARG A 174 6.36 28.77 -20.59
CA ARG A 174 5.75 29.41 -21.76
C ARG A 174 4.38 28.81 -22.12
N ASN A 175 4.10 27.60 -21.65
CA ASN A 175 2.92 26.85 -22.02
C ASN A 175 1.92 26.66 -20.88
N VAL A 176 2.16 27.20 -19.67
CA VAL A 176 1.30 26.97 -18.48
C VAL A 176 -0.17 27.33 -18.69
N ASP A 177 -0.42 28.33 -19.52
CA ASP A 177 -1.71 28.84 -19.96
C ASP A 177 -2.47 27.88 -20.89
N LYS A 178 -1.81 26.85 -21.41
CA LYS A 178 -2.40 25.78 -22.22
C LYS A 178 -2.93 24.61 -21.40
N TRP A 179 -2.81 24.65 -20.07
CA TRP A 179 -3.33 23.59 -19.21
C TRP A 179 -4.85 23.62 -19.17
N GLU A 180 -5.48 22.52 -19.57
CA GLU A 180 -6.93 22.39 -19.61
C GLU A 180 -7.40 21.31 -18.63
N ARG A 181 -8.26 21.67 -17.66
CA ARG A 181 -8.69 20.76 -16.58
C ARG A 181 -9.44 19.52 -17.08
N ASP A 182 -10.14 19.63 -18.20
CA ASP A 182 -10.97 18.56 -18.75
C ASP A 182 -10.22 17.65 -19.73
N LYS A 183 -8.95 17.97 -20.04
CA LYS A 183 -8.12 17.22 -20.99
C LYS A 183 -7.31 16.13 -20.31
N ALA A 184 -7.05 15.01 -20.99
CA ALA A 184 -6.26 13.92 -20.42
C ALA A 184 -4.90 14.42 -19.88
N PHE A 185 -4.48 13.89 -18.73
CA PHE A 185 -3.30 14.37 -17.99
C PHE A 185 -2.03 14.22 -18.82
N LEU A 186 -1.87 13.08 -19.50
CA LEU A 186 -0.78 12.82 -20.44
C LEU A 186 -0.73 13.90 -21.54
N GLU A 187 -1.85 14.17 -22.20
CA GLU A 187 -1.90 15.15 -23.30
C GLU A 187 -1.58 16.58 -22.82
N ASN A 188 -2.02 16.93 -21.62
CA ASN A 188 -1.66 18.21 -21.00
C ASN A 188 -0.14 18.28 -20.77
N LEU A 189 0.48 17.25 -20.20
CA LEU A 189 1.92 17.24 -19.96
C LEU A 189 2.72 17.28 -21.27
N GLU A 190 2.32 16.53 -22.29
CA GLU A 190 2.95 16.56 -23.61
C GLU A 190 2.83 17.96 -24.25
N CYS A 191 1.68 18.62 -24.09
CA CYS A 191 1.48 20.00 -24.53
C CYS A 191 2.38 20.99 -23.80
N LEU A 192 2.50 20.86 -22.47
CA LEU A 192 3.34 21.71 -21.64
C LEU A 192 4.82 21.55 -21.96
N LEU A 193 5.27 20.31 -22.13
CA LEU A 193 6.68 19.97 -22.39
C LEU A 193 7.06 20.09 -23.86
N ASN A 194 6.08 20.18 -24.77
CA ASN A 194 6.26 20.19 -26.22
C ASN A 194 7.12 19.00 -26.70
N THR A 195 6.88 17.83 -26.10
CA THR A 195 7.52 16.55 -26.40
C THR A 195 6.54 15.43 -26.13
N GLN A 196 6.67 14.32 -26.86
CA GLN A 196 5.99 13.09 -26.49
C GLN A 196 6.65 12.50 -25.24
N LEU A 197 5.83 11.99 -24.34
CA LEU A 197 6.31 11.30 -23.14
C LEU A 197 6.41 9.80 -23.41
N PRO A 198 7.35 9.08 -22.77
CA PRO A 198 7.39 7.64 -22.80
C PRO A 198 6.05 7.10 -22.27
N ARG A 199 5.30 6.44 -23.16
CA ARG A 199 4.12 5.69 -22.78
C ARG A 199 4.56 4.37 -22.19
N LEU A 200 3.76 3.80 -21.30
CA LEU A 200 3.78 2.35 -21.12
C LEU A 200 3.47 1.77 -22.51
N ALA A 201 4.39 1.01 -23.09
CA ALA A 201 4.05 0.23 -24.28
C ALA A 201 2.82 -0.62 -23.93
N ASP A 202 1.90 -0.81 -24.89
CA ASP A 202 0.83 -1.81 -24.77
C ASP A 202 1.49 -3.19 -24.73
N GLU A 203 2.10 -3.49 -23.60
CA GLU A 203 2.30 -4.85 -23.16
C GLU A 203 0.90 -5.34 -22.77
N GLU A 204 0.17 -5.82 -23.80
CA GLU A 204 -0.72 -6.98 -23.68
C GLU A 204 0.07 -8.24 -23.22
N THR A 205 1.06 -8.10 -22.36
CA THR A 205 1.48 -9.19 -21.49
C THR A 205 0.56 -9.09 -20.29
N ASN A 206 -0.57 -9.80 -20.40
CA ASN A 206 -1.38 -10.27 -19.29
C ASN A 206 -0.96 -9.69 -17.92
N ASN A 207 -1.77 -8.81 -17.34
CA ASN A 207 -1.77 -8.53 -15.89
C ASN A 207 -2.12 -9.80 -15.07
N HIS A 208 -1.68 -10.98 -15.50
CA HIS A 208 -1.37 -12.08 -14.63
C HIS A 208 -0.03 -11.73 -14.00
N LEU A 209 -0.07 -11.03 -12.86
CA LEU A 209 1.01 -11.23 -11.89
C LEU A 209 1.20 -12.73 -11.76
N ASP A 210 2.40 -13.24 -12.04
CA ASP A 210 2.65 -14.67 -12.04
C ASP A 210 2.27 -15.22 -10.66
N GLU A 211 1.33 -16.16 -10.64
CA GLU A 211 0.94 -16.84 -9.41
C GLU A 211 2.15 -17.58 -8.85
N CYS A 212 2.34 -17.50 -7.53
CA CYS A 212 3.41 -18.24 -6.89
C CYS A 212 3.23 -19.75 -7.16
N GLY A 213 4.26 -20.40 -7.69
CA GLY A 213 4.25 -21.85 -7.98
C GLY A 213 4.16 -22.77 -6.75
N ILE A 214 3.89 -22.25 -5.56
CA ILE A 214 3.72 -23.05 -4.33
C ILE A 214 2.33 -22.83 -3.75
N CYS A 215 1.95 -21.56 -3.52
CA CYS A 215 0.66 -21.23 -2.93
C CYS A 215 -0.43 -20.89 -3.96
N TYR A 216 -0.08 -20.79 -5.25
CA TYR A 216 -0.96 -20.42 -6.36
C TYR A 216 -1.68 -19.07 -6.17
N ALA A 217 -1.18 -18.22 -5.27
CA ALA A 217 -1.69 -16.90 -5.04
C ALA A 217 -0.78 -15.86 -5.70
N GLN A 218 -1.38 -14.79 -6.23
CA GLN A 218 -0.65 -13.63 -6.72
C GLN A 218 -0.03 -12.83 -5.58
N TYR A 219 -0.72 -12.76 -4.45
CA TYR A 219 -0.31 -12.03 -3.25
C TYR A 219 -0.39 -12.93 -2.02
N LEU A 220 0.55 -12.77 -1.09
CA LEU A 220 0.49 -13.48 0.19
C LEU A 220 -0.74 -13.05 1.01
N PRO A 221 -1.38 -13.99 1.75
CA PRO A 221 -2.45 -13.67 2.68
C PRO A 221 -2.01 -12.59 3.67
N ILE A 222 -2.92 -11.68 3.99
CA ILE A 222 -2.67 -10.65 5.00
C ILE A 222 -2.95 -11.29 6.37
N GLY A 223 -1.91 -11.49 7.18
CA GLY A 223 -1.99 -12.15 8.48
C GLY A 223 -0.69 -12.10 9.27
N ASP A 224 -0.76 -12.28 10.59
CA ASP A 224 0.35 -12.08 11.53
C ASP A 224 1.52 -13.06 11.39
N GLU A 225 1.33 -14.20 10.71
CA GLU A 225 2.36 -15.24 10.60
C GLU A 225 3.52 -14.88 9.62
N LEU A 226 3.33 -13.91 8.73
CA LEU A 226 4.29 -13.59 7.65
C LEU A 226 5.06 -12.27 7.85
N GLY A 227 4.81 -11.54 8.94
CA GLY A 227 5.50 -10.28 9.26
C GLY A 227 5.38 -9.22 8.15
N PRO A 228 6.41 -8.41 7.85
CA PRO A 228 6.35 -7.29 6.87
C PRO A 228 6.15 -7.72 5.40
N ARG A 229 5.88 -9.00 5.13
CA ARG A 229 5.68 -9.56 3.78
C ARG A 229 4.21 -9.85 3.45
N THR A 230 3.29 -9.48 4.33
CA THR A 230 1.85 -9.52 4.05
C THR A 230 1.50 -8.75 2.78
N GLY A 231 0.74 -9.36 1.87
CA GLY A 231 0.32 -8.72 0.62
C GLY A 231 1.44 -8.49 -0.40
N SER A 232 2.64 -9.06 -0.22
CA SER A 232 3.69 -8.98 -1.24
C SER A 232 3.35 -9.85 -2.46
N ALA A 233 3.57 -9.33 -3.66
CA ALA A 233 3.61 -10.12 -4.89
C ALA A 233 4.82 -11.07 -4.90
N THR A 234 4.89 -11.97 -5.87
CA THR A 234 6.07 -12.84 -6.08
C THR A 234 7.34 -12.00 -6.23
N ASP A 235 8.36 -12.32 -5.43
CA ASP A 235 9.63 -11.58 -5.34
C ASP A 235 10.85 -12.46 -5.69
N TYR A 236 10.62 -13.68 -6.17
CA TYR A 236 11.65 -14.62 -6.59
C TYR A 236 11.25 -15.35 -7.88
N THR A 237 12.16 -15.42 -8.85
CA THR A 237 11.94 -16.16 -10.11
C THR A 237 13.09 -17.13 -10.34
N CYS A 238 12.78 -18.36 -10.77
CA CYS A 238 13.80 -19.35 -11.11
C CYS A 238 14.68 -18.86 -12.27
N GLU A 239 16.00 -18.94 -12.11
CA GLU A 239 17.00 -18.47 -13.09
C GLU A 239 17.09 -19.35 -14.36
N ASN A 240 16.50 -20.55 -14.34
CA ASN A 240 16.43 -21.39 -15.53
C ASN A 240 15.38 -20.82 -16.51
N ASN A 241 15.84 -20.27 -17.64
CA ASN A 241 15.01 -19.68 -18.69
C ASN A 241 13.92 -20.62 -19.26
N SER A 242 14.12 -21.93 -19.17
CA SER A 242 13.10 -22.92 -19.59
C SER A 242 12.01 -23.17 -18.55
N CYS A 243 12.21 -22.71 -17.31
CA CYS A 243 11.28 -22.83 -16.18
C CYS A 243 10.60 -21.50 -15.86
N SER A 244 11.39 -20.47 -15.55
CA SER A 244 10.94 -19.10 -15.24
C SER A 244 9.79 -19.00 -14.23
N LYS A 245 9.61 -19.99 -13.35
CA LYS A 245 8.53 -19.98 -12.36
C LYS A 245 8.79 -18.95 -11.26
N ALA A 246 7.74 -18.19 -10.94
CA ALA A 246 7.74 -17.17 -9.89
C ALA A 246 7.26 -17.75 -8.55
N PHE A 247 7.80 -17.22 -7.46
CA PHE A 247 7.49 -17.60 -6.09
C PHE A 247 7.50 -16.39 -5.17
N HIS A 248 6.73 -16.46 -4.09
CA HIS A 248 7.05 -15.67 -2.90
C HIS A 248 8.26 -16.31 -2.23
N SER A 249 9.26 -15.49 -1.91
CA SER A 249 10.48 -15.94 -1.24
C SER A 249 10.18 -16.59 0.10
N VAL A 250 9.07 -16.23 0.78
CA VAL A 250 8.66 -16.90 2.02
C VAL A 250 8.17 -18.32 1.76
N CYS A 251 7.29 -18.52 0.76
CA CYS A 251 6.83 -19.84 0.35
C CYS A 251 8.01 -20.72 -0.09
N LEU A 252 8.96 -20.15 -0.83
CA LEU A 252 10.15 -20.88 -1.26
C LEU A 252 11.10 -21.23 -0.11
N VAL A 253 11.28 -20.32 0.86
CA VAL A 253 12.05 -20.59 2.08
C VAL A 253 11.42 -21.71 2.90
N ASP A 254 10.10 -21.67 3.12
CA ASP A 254 9.39 -22.69 3.89
C ASP A 254 9.42 -24.05 3.19
N TRP A 255 9.23 -24.06 1.86
CA TRP A 255 9.40 -25.25 1.04
C TRP A 255 10.80 -25.85 1.17
N LEU A 256 11.85 -25.04 0.97
CA LEU A 256 13.23 -25.52 1.05
C LEU A 256 13.59 -26.01 2.46
N ARG A 257 13.07 -25.41 3.53
CA ARG A 257 13.25 -25.88 4.91
C ARG A 257 12.65 -27.26 5.16
N SER A 258 11.63 -27.66 4.40
CA SER A 258 11.01 -28.99 4.52
C SER A 258 11.81 -30.11 3.83
N ILE A 259 12.83 -29.77 3.02
CA ILE A 259 13.63 -30.73 2.26
C ILE A 259 14.96 -31.01 2.96
N THR A 260 15.25 -32.29 3.19
CA THR A 260 16.44 -32.76 3.93
C THR A 260 17.77 -32.49 3.22
N THR A 261 17.76 -32.30 1.90
CA THR A 261 18.98 -32.02 1.10
C THR A 261 19.30 -30.53 0.97
N THR A 262 18.44 -29.65 1.48
CA THR A 262 18.66 -28.20 1.47
C THR A 262 19.86 -27.85 2.34
N ARG A 263 20.76 -27.02 1.81
CA ARG A 263 21.92 -26.51 2.53
C ARG A 263 21.67 -25.06 2.93
N GLN A 264 22.10 -24.67 4.12
CA GLN A 264 22.08 -23.27 4.55
C GLN A 264 23.50 -22.75 4.68
N SER A 265 23.76 -21.56 4.14
CA SER A 265 24.98 -20.79 4.43
C SER A 265 24.58 -19.38 4.82
N PHE A 266 24.92 -18.96 6.04
CA PHE A 266 24.48 -17.72 6.65
C PHE A 266 22.94 -17.54 6.57
N ASN A 267 22.49 -16.53 5.85
CA ASN A 267 21.11 -16.19 5.60
C ASN A 267 20.66 -16.58 4.19
N VAL A 268 21.28 -17.57 3.54
CA VAL A 268 20.87 -18.06 2.22
C VAL A 268 20.66 -19.57 2.28
N LEU A 269 19.51 -20.02 1.77
CA LEU A 269 19.20 -21.44 1.55
C LEU A 269 19.53 -21.80 0.10
N PHE A 270 20.19 -22.93 -0.08
CA PHE A 270 20.54 -23.54 -1.36
C PHE A 270 19.82 -24.86 -1.48
N GLY A 271 19.05 -25.03 -2.55
CA GLY A 271 18.31 -26.25 -2.83
C GLY A 271 17.98 -26.34 -4.31
N ASN A 272 16.92 -27.06 -4.65
CA ASN A 272 16.50 -27.27 -6.02
C ASN A 272 15.11 -26.67 -6.25
N CYS A 273 14.87 -26.15 -7.46
CA CYS A 273 13.58 -25.62 -7.89
C CYS A 273 12.51 -26.72 -7.82
N PRO A 274 11.30 -26.46 -7.27
CA PRO A 274 10.22 -27.45 -7.20
C PRO A 274 9.74 -27.96 -8.57
N TYR A 275 9.99 -27.20 -9.64
CA TYR A 275 9.48 -27.50 -10.98
C TYR A 275 10.53 -28.13 -11.90
N CYS A 276 11.71 -27.49 -12.03
CA CYS A 276 12.74 -27.94 -12.96
C CYS A 276 13.89 -28.69 -12.29
N SER A 277 13.90 -28.80 -10.95
CA SER A 277 14.99 -29.41 -10.17
C SER A 277 16.37 -28.77 -10.31
N GLU A 278 16.50 -27.65 -11.02
CA GLU A 278 17.76 -26.89 -11.11
C GLU A 278 18.10 -26.20 -9.77
N PRO A 279 19.39 -25.96 -9.50
CA PRO A 279 19.84 -25.28 -8.29
C PRO A 279 19.22 -23.89 -8.12
N ILE A 280 18.78 -23.57 -6.91
CA ILE A 280 18.26 -22.25 -6.52
C ILE A 280 18.87 -21.79 -5.21
N ALA A 281 19.00 -20.48 -5.06
CA ALA A 281 19.49 -19.84 -3.84
C ALA A 281 18.52 -18.73 -3.40
N VAL A 282 17.98 -18.81 -2.18
CA VAL A 282 17.01 -17.83 -1.65
C VAL A 282 17.49 -17.26 -0.32
N LYS A 283 17.38 -15.93 -0.16
CA LYS A 283 17.80 -15.23 1.04
C LYS A 283 16.72 -15.25 2.12
N ILE A 284 17.08 -15.72 3.31
CA ILE A 284 16.31 -15.61 4.54
C ILE A 284 16.43 -14.17 5.03
N ASN A 285 15.37 -13.38 4.84
CA ASN A 285 15.26 -12.07 5.49
C ASN A 285 14.73 -12.31 6.90
N ALA A 286 15.57 -12.09 7.92
CA ALA A 286 15.19 -12.28 9.30
C ALA A 286 14.07 -11.32 9.70
N THR A 287 12.96 -11.87 10.20
CA THR A 287 12.02 -11.13 11.05
C THR A 287 12.79 -10.70 12.30
N LYS A 288 12.84 -9.39 12.56
CA LYS A 288 13.18 -8.91 13.91
C LYS A 288 12.03 -9.38 14.80
N ASN A 289 12.30 -10.40 15.63
CA ASN A 289 11.44 -10.74 16.77
C ASN A 289 11.31 -9.55 17.72
#